data_AF-A0A969K0Z4-F1
#
_entry.id   AF-A0A969K0Z4-F1
#
_cell.length_a   1.000
_cell.length_b   1.000
_cell.length_c   1.000
_cell.angle_alpha   90.00
_cell.angle_beta   90.00
_cell.angle_gamma   90.00
#
_symmetry.space_group_name_H-M   'P 1'
#
loop_
_entity.id
_entity.type
_entity.pdbx_description
1 polymer ?
#
loop_
_entity_poly.entity_id
_entity_poly.type
_entity_poly.pdbx_seq_one_letter_code
_entity_poly.pdbx_strand_id
1 'polypeptide(L)'
;MSGKLLTMPAPLASCLLAFFLFIGLVGCGQSEELTTAVPPASEATLPALAAVATVVPATPPSTHAPPATPTAVPTRTLSPTPTLTAVPTKTATPLPSPTPTLPPVPADIYVNGIAPGWFVLLPDETVQRSREIWAEGQALGRDPNRFSKVGDSIVDTHEFFTWFDEANYDLGDYAYLQGVIEHFAGSYRP
;
A
#
# COMPACT_ATOMS: atom_id res chain seq x y z
N MET A 1 -28.12 41.85 -39.95
CA MET A 1 -27.33 42.03 -38.72
C MET A 1 -25.89 42.33 -39.13
N SER A 2 -25.55 43.61 -39.30
CA SER A 2 -24.20 44.04 -39.71
C SER A 2 -23.28 44.08 -38.49
N GLY A 3 -22.25 43.24 -38.48
CA GLY A 3 -21.17 43.31 -37.50
C GLY A 3 -20.29 44.52 -37.77
N LYS A 4 -20.31 45.49 -36.86
CA LYS A 4 -19.32 46.58 -36.81
C LYS A 4 -17.98 45.98 -36.40
N LEU A 5 -17.06 45.89 -37.36
CA LEU A 5 -15.65 45.63 -37.08
C LEU A 5 -15.08 46.89 -36.39
N LEU A 6 -14.75 46.78 -35.10
CA LEU A 6 -14.08 47.85 -34.37
C LEU A 6 -12.68 48.06 -34.96
N THR A 7 -12.54 49.11 -35.77
CA THR A 7 -11.25 49.67 -36.18
C THR A 7 -10.58 50.30 -34.96
N MET A 8 -9.58 49.62 -34.39
CA MET A 8 -8.70 50.21 -33.38
C MET A 8 -7.80 51.28 -34.00
N PRO A 9 -7.54 52.39 -33.30
CA PRO A 9 -6.67 53.45 -33.79
C PRO A 9 -5.20 53.01 -33.81
N ALA A 10 -4.49 53.39 -34.89
CA ALA A 10 -3.12 53.00 -35.22
C ALA A 10 -2.05 53.06 -34.10
N PRO A 11 -2.08 53.97 -33.09
CA PRO A 11 -1.02 53.98 -32.07
C PRO A 11 -1.10 52.81 -31.08
N LEU A 12 -2.26 52.17 -30.90
CA LEU A 12 -2.43 51.05 -29.94
C LEU A 12 -1.90 49.71 -30.48
N ALA A 13 -1.97 49.49 -31.80
CA ALA A 13 -1.40 48.31 -32.43
C ALA A 13 0.13 48.31 -32.40
N SER A 14 0.76 49.49 -32.45
CA SER A 14 2.22 49.65 -32.38
C SER A 14 2.79 49.36 -30.99
N CYS A 15 2.07 49.76 -29.92
CA CYS A 15 2.47 49.42 -28.54
C CYS A 15 2.37 47.92 -28.24
N LEU A 16 1.35 47.23 -28.76
CA LEU A 16 1.17 45.80 -28.51
C LEU A 16 2.21 44.94 -29.25
N LEU A 17 2.57 45.32 -30.48
CA LEU A 17 3.62 44.63 -31.23
C LEU A 17 5.02 44.85 -30.62
N ALA A 18 5.30 46.06 -30.11
CA ALA A 18 6.56 46.36 -29.41
C ALA A 18 6.67 45.60 -28.07
N PHE A 19 5.57 45.39 -27.36
CA PHE A 19 5.54 44.64 -26.10
C PHE A 19 5.81 43.14 -26.33
N PHE A 20 5.22 42.54 -27.36
CA PHE A 20 5.49 41.14 -27.72
C PHE A 20 6.92 40.93 -28.29
N LEU A 21 7.47 41.91 -29.01
CA LEU A 21 8.86 41.86 -29.50
C LEU A 21 9.89 41.98 -28.36
N PHE A 22 9.58 42.73 -27.30
CA PHE A 22 10.44 42.84 -26.12
C PHE A 22 10.47 41.57 -25.27
N ILE A 23 9.33 40.86 -25.16
CA ILE A 23 9.27 39.55 -24.46
C ILE A 23 10.01 38.47 -25.28
N GLY A 24 10.04 38.57 -26.61
CA GLY A 24 10.73 37.62 -27.48
C GLY A 24 12.27 37.72 -27.50
N LEU A 25 12.86 38.90 -27.20
CA LEU A 25 14.32 39.09 -27.24
C LEU A 25 15.04 38.89 -25.89
N VAL A 26 14.32 38.83 -24.77
CA VAL A 26 14.91 38.53 -23.45
C VAL A 26 15.06 37.01 -23.20
N GLY A 27 14.58 36.17 -24.11
CA GLY A 27 14.59 34.69 -23.99
C GLY A 27 15.86 33.97 -24.47
N CYS A 28 16.90 34.67 -24.90
CA CYS A 28 18.18 34.06 -25.28
C CYS A 28 19.28 34.52 -24.31
N GLY A 29 19.32 33.89 -23.14
CA GLY A 29 20.30 34.18 -22.10
C GLY A 29 20.54 32.98 -21.20
N GLN A 30 21.42 32.09 -21.68
CA GLN A 30 22.21 31.11 -20.95
C GLN A 30 21.46 30.00 -20.18
N SER A 31 21.53 28.80 -20.77
CA SER A 31 21.56 27.55 -20.00
C SER A 31 22.81 27.55 -19.12
N GLU A 32 22.72 28.09 -17.92
CA GLU A 32 23.58 27.66 -16.84
C GLU A 32 23.05 26.30 -16.40
N GLU A 33 23.66 25.26 -16.95
CA GLU A 33 23.62 23.91 -16.41
C GLU A 33 24.11 24.01 -14.96
N LEU A 34 23.17 24.17 -14.02
CA LEU A 34 23.45 24.01 -12.61
C LEU A 34 23.74 22.52 -12.40
N THR A 35 24.97 22.12 -12.72
CA THR A 35 25.64 20.96 -12.16
C THR A 35 25.66 21.20 -10.66
N THR A 36 24.55 20.85 -10.01
CA THR A 36 24.61 20.47 -8.62
C THR A 36 25.37 19.16 -8.63
N ALA A 37 26.67 19.26 -8.43
CA ALA A 37 27.49 18.13 -8.05
C ALA A 37 26.76 17.47 -6.88
N VAL A 38 26.17 16.31 -7.14
CA VAL A 38 25.69 15.40 -6.11
C VAL A 38 26.90 15.14 -5.23
N PRO A 39 26.92 15.58 -3.95
CA PRO A 39 27.96 15.14 -3.05
C PRO A 39 27.90 13.60 -3.05
N PRO A 40 29.04 12.88 -3.06
CA PRO A 40 28.99 11.44 -2.88
C PRO A 40 28.15 11.17 -1.64
N ALA A 41 27.15 10.30 -1.80
CA ALA A 41 26.34 9.81 -0.71
C ALA A 41 27.30 9.46 0.42
N SER A 42 27.27 10.27 1.49
CA SER A 42 27.93 9.91 2.73
C SER A 42 27.23 8.65 3.15
N GLU A 43 27.92 7.53 3.00
CA GLU A 43 27.52 6.24 3.55
C GLU A 43 27.19 6.51 5.02
N ALA A 44 25.89 6.52 5.32
CA ALA A 44 25.39 6.41 6.67
C ALA A 44 25.85 5.03 7.14
N THR A 45 27.06 4.99 7.68
CA THR A 45 27.62 3.87 8.41
C THR A 45 26.64 3.63 9.55
N LEU A 46 25.83 2.58 9.42
CA LEU A 46 25.06 2.04 10.53
C LEU A 46 26.06 1.87 11.68
N PRO A 47 25.81 2.40 12.89
CA PRO A 47 26.61 2.00 14.02
C PRO A 47 26.43 0.50 14.17
N ALA A 48 27.51 -0.25 13.91
CA ALA A 48 27.58 -1.64 14.29
C ALA A 48 27.36 -1.67 15.80
N LEU A 49 26.19 -2.17 16.23
CA LEU A 49 25.99 -2.56 17.61
C LEU A 49 26.98 -3.69 17.89
N ALA A 50 28.13 -3.33 18.43
CA ALA A 50 29.05 -4.26 19.04
C ALA A 50 28.32 -4.89 20.23
N ALA A 51 27.78 -6.09 20.02
CA ALA A 51 27.35 -6.95 21.11
C ALA A 51 28.60 -7.29 21.93
N VAL A 52 28.78 -6.60 23.06
CA VAL A 52 29.74 -6.98 24.08
C VAL A 52 29.26 -8.31 24.65
N ALA A 53 29.83 -9.41 24.17
CA ALA A 53 29.66 -10.72 24.77
C ALA A 53 30.35 -10.70 26.15
N THR A 54 29.56 -10.46 27.20
CA THR A 54 30.00 -10.72 28.57
C THR A 54 30.07 -12.23 28.74
N VAL A 55 31.28 -12.78 28.78
CA VAL A 55 31.51 -14.19 29.10
C VAL A 55 31.17 -14.37 30.59
N VAL A 56 30.00 -14.93 30.86
CA VAL A 56 29.63 -15.43 32.19
C VAL A 56 30.40 -16.74 32.40
N PRO A 57 31.19 -16.89 33.48
CA PRO A 57 31.82 -18.17 33.78
C PRO A 57 30.75 -19.20 34.16
N ALA A 58 30.65 -20.27 33.36
CA ALA A 58 29.79 -21.41 33.66
C ALA A 58 30.30 -22.13 34.92
N THR A 59 29.44 -22.23 35.93
CA THR A 59 29.66 -23.08 37.10
C THR A 59 29.45 -24.55 36.70
N PRO A 60 30.35 -25.49 37.04
CA PRO A 60 30.16 -26.89 36.70
C PRO A 60 28.95 -27.47 37.46
N PRO A 61 28.09 -28.28 36.83
CA PRO A 61 27.00 -28.95 37.53
C PRO A 61 27.55 -30.05 38.46
N SER A 62 27.05 -30.07 39.70
CA SER A 62 27.30 -31.14 40.65
C SER A 62 26.71 -32.45 40.14
N THR A 63 27.56 -33.48 40.05
CA THR A 63 27.19 -34.85 39.69
C THR A 63 26.40 -35.49 40.84
N HIS A 64 25.09 -35.67 40.65
CA HIS A 64 24.30 -36.53 41.53
C HIS A 64 24.36 -37.98 41.05
N ALA A 65 24.67 -38.90 41.97
CA ALA A 65 24.73 -40.33 41.72
C ALA A 65 23.35 -40.90 41.35
N PRO A 66 23.26 -41.86 40.42
CA PRO A 66 21.98 -42.47 40.04
C PRO A 66 21.43 -43.36 41.17
N PRO A 67 20.11 -43.36 41.42
CA PRO A 67 19.49 -44.29 42.37
C PRO A 67 19.40 -45.70 41.79
N ALA A 68 19.50 -46.70 42.68
CA ALA A 68 19.44 -48.12 42.33
C ALA A 68 18.12 -48.50 41.64
N THR A 69 18.24 -49.22 40.53
CA THR A 69 17.13 -49.70 39.70
C THR A 69 16.39 -50.86 40.38
N PRO A 70 15.06 -50.81 40.59
CA PRO A 70 14.30 -51.98 41.02
C PRO A 70 14.12 -52.98 39.87
N THR A 71 14.32 -54.26 40.18
CA THR A 71 14.12 -55.38 39.27
C THR A 71 12.64 -55.53 38.89
N ALA A 72 12.33 -55.47 37.59
CA ALA A 72 10.97 -55.60 37.07
C ALA A 72 10.49 -57.06 37.10
N VAL A 73 9.27 -57.27 37.58
CA VAL A 73 8.52 -58.54 37.51
C VAL A 73 7.89 -58.66 36.11
N PRO A 74 7.89 -59.83 35.43
CA PRO A 74 7.30 -59.95 34.10
C PRO A 74 5.76 -59.88 34.16
N THR A 75 5.21 -58.78 33.66
CA THR A 75 3.78 -58.60 33.43
C THR A 75 3.37 -59.27 32.12
N ARG A 76 2.32 -60.11 32.13
CA ARG A 76 1.75 -60.68 30.90
C ARG A 76 1.08 -59.58 30.08
N THR A 77 1.64 -59.29 28.92
CA THR A 77 1.10 -58.35 27.93
C THR A 77 -0.07 -58.99 27.18
N LEU A 78 -1.27 -58.44 27.34
CA LEU A 78 -2.41 -58.78 26.47
C LEU A 78 -2.21 -58.10 25.11
N SER A 79 -2.42 -58.86 24.04
CA SER A 79 -2.29 -58.38 22.66
C SER A 79 -3.34 -57.29 22.38
N PRO A 80 -2.96 -56.14 21.79
CA PRO A 80 -3.92 -55.07 21.53
C PRO A 80 -4.91 -55.48 20.43
N THR A 81 -6.19 -55.28 20.70
CA THR A 81 -7.26 -55.31 19.69
C THR A 81 -6.93 -54.33 18.56
N PRO A 82 -7.08 -54.70 17.27
CA PRO A 82 -6.83 -53.76 16.18
C PRO A 82 -7.79 -52.57 16.27
N THR A 83 -7.24 -51.39 16.56
CA THR A 83 -7.95 -50.12 16.49
C THR A 83 -8.17 -49.77 15.03
N LEU A 84 -9.43 -49.65 14.60
CA LEU A 84 -9.75 -49.16 13.26
C LEU A 84 -9.32 -47.68 13.17
N THR A 85 -8.31 -47.42 12.35
CA THR A 85 -7.85 -46.07 12.02
C THR A 85 -8.99 -45.30 11.34
N ALA A 86 -9.45 -44.22 11.96
CA ALA A 86 -10.42 -43.32 11.33
C ALA A 86 -9.84 -42.81 10.01
N VAL A 87 -10.54 -43.04 8.91
CA VAL A 87 -10.19 -42.48 7.60
C VAL A 87 -10.27 -40.95 7.71
N PRO A 88 -9.26 -40.19 7.28
CA PRO A 88 -9.32 -38.74 7.34
C PRO A 88 -10.52 -38.24 6.51
N THR A 89 -11.48 -37.60 7.18
CA THR A 89 -12.55 -36.86 6.52
C THR A 89 -11.89 -35.75 5.71
N LYS A 90 -12.11 -35.74 4.40
CA LYS A 90 -11.63 -34.64 3.54
C LYS A 90 -12.23 -33.34 4.07
N THR A 91 -11.39 -32.46 4.61
CA THR A 91 -11.76 -31.08 4.92
C THR A 91 -12.26 -30.45 3.62
N ALA A 92 -13.50 -29.95 3.63
CA ALA A 92 -14.04 -29.24 2.49
C ALA A 92 -13.10 -28.07 2.16
N THR A 93 -12.58 -28.06 0.93
CA THR A 93 -11.82 -26.91 0.42
C THR A 93 -12.74 -25.70 0.49
N PRO A 94 -12.32 -24.58 1.11
CA PRO A 94 -13.14 -23.36 1.10
C PRO A 94 -13.43 -23.01 -0.35
N LEU A 95 -14.71 -22.79 -0.65
CA LEU A 95 -15.14 -22.32 -1.97
C LEU A 95 -14.39 -21.00 -2.25
N PRO A 96 -13.85 -20.78 -3.47
CA PRO A 96 -13.25 -19.49 -3.79
C PRO A 96 -14.28 -18.40 -3.49
N SER A 97 -13.90 -17.45 -2.63
CA SER A 97 -14.69 -16.25 -2.42
C SER A 97 -14.88 -15.60 -3.80
N PRO A 98 -16.11 -15.25 -4.21
CA PRO A 98 -16.32 -14.62 -5.51
C PRO A 98 -15.44 -13.37 -5.56
N THR A 99 -14.57 -13.27 -6.56
CA THR A 99 -13.87 -12.02 -6.83
C THR A 99 -14.93 -10.95 -6.96
N PRO A 100 -14.91 -9.87 -6.15
CA PRO A 100 -15.89 -8.81 -6.26
C PRO A 100 -15.88 -8.32 -7.70
N THR A 101 -16.97 -8.60 -8.41
CA THR A 101 -17.15 -8.05 -9.74
C THR A 101 -17.47 -6.59 -9.50
N LEU A 102 -16.56 -5.70 -9.90
CA LEU A 102 -16.83 -4.27 -9.85
C LEU A 102 -18.17 -4.04 -10.56
N PRO A 103 -19.16 -3.41 -9.90
CA PRO A 103 -20.36 -3.03 -10.62
C PRO A 103 -19.93 -2.18 -11.83
N PRO A 104 -20.57 -2.33 -12.99
CA PRO A 104 -20.29 -1.46 -14.11
C PRO A 104 -20.41 -0.01 -13.63
N VAL A 105 -19.36 0.77 -13.79
CA VAL A 105 -19.41 2.22 -13.51
C VAL A 105 -20.54 2.76 -14.35
N PRO A 106 -21.61 3.32 -13.77
CA PRO A 106 -22.72 3.82 -14.56
C PRO A 106 -22.19 4.96 -15.42
N ALA A 107 -22.27 4.78 -16.74
CA ALA A 107 -21.71 5.72 -17.72
C ALA A 107 -22.40 7.11 -17.68
N ASP A 108 -23.47 7.23 -16.88
CA ASP A 108 -24.33 8.38 -16.70
C ASP A 108 -24.17 9.08 -15.35
N ILE A 109 -23.19 8.70 -14.51
CA ILE A 109 -22.89 9.49 -13.30
C ILE A 109 -22.21 10.80 -13.71
N TYR A 110 -22.98 11.88 -13.80
CA TYR A 110 -22.44 13.23 -13.95
C TYR A 110 -22.44 13.94 -12.60
N VAL A 111 -21.28 14.45 -12.18
CA VAL A 111 -21.18 15.37 -11.04
C VAL A 111 -21.25 16.78 -11.59
N ASN A 112 -22.37 17.49 -11.39
CA ASN A 112 -22.59 18.84 -11.93
C ASN A 112 -22.36 18.96 -13.45
N GLY A 113 -22.75 17.93 -14.21
CA GLY A 113 -22.54 17.88 -15.67
C GLY A 113 -21.13 17.45 -16.10
N ILE A 114 -20.26 17.06 -15.15
CA ILE A 114 -18.90 16.57 -15.41
C ILE A 114 -18.91 15.05 -15.36
N ALA A 115 -18.43 14.41 -16.43
CA ALA A 115 -18.29 12.96 -16.50
C ALA A 115 -17.19 12.44 -15.55
N PRO A 116 -17.26 11.21 -15.04
CA PRO A 116 -16.30 10.69 -14.06
C PRO A 116 -14.85 10.71 -14.52
N GLY A 117 -14.62 10.45 -15.81
CA GLY A 117 -13.30 10.48 -16.42
C GLY A 117 -12.65 11.87 -16.48
N TRP A 118 -13.31 12.94 -16.03
CA TRP A 118 -12.80 14.32 -16.12
C TRP A 118 -12.29 14.87 -14.79
N PHE A 119 -12.62 14.28 -13.62
CA PHE A 119 -12.14 14.78 -12.32
C PHE A 119 -11.03 13.94 -11.68
N VAL A 120 -10.75 12.74 -12.19
CA VAL A 120 -9.55 11.95 -11.83
C VAL A 120 -8.74 11.65 -13.08
N LEU A 121 -8.01 12.65 -13.58
CA LEU A 121 -7.03 12.44 -14.66
C LEU A 121 -5.71 11.95 -14.05
N LEU A 122 -5.44 10.66 -14.18
CA LEU A 122 -4.12 10.09 -13.95
C LEU A 122 -3.45 9.90 -15.32
N PRO A 123 -2.37 10.63 -15.64
CA PRO A 123 -1.60 10.39 -16.85
C PRO A 123 -1.16 8.92 -16.94
N ASP A 124 -1.05 8.37 -18.15
CA ASP A 124 -0.68 6.97 -18.36
C ASP A 124 0.62 6.59 -17.64
N GLU A 125 1.58 7.52 -17.60
CA GLU A 125 2.84 7.38 -16.87
C GLU A 125 2.61 7.20 -15.36
N THR A 126 1.71 7.97 -14.74
CA THR A 126 1.36 7.84 -13.32
C THR A 126 0.70 6.49 -13.04
N VAL A 127 -0.19 6.04 -13.92
CA VAL A 127 -0.83 4.73 -13.79
C VAL A 127 0.20 3.61 -13.93
N GLN A 128 1.11 3.71 -14.89
CA GLN A 128 2.21 2.75 -15.06
C GLN A 128 3.10 2.71 -13.83
N ARG A 129 3.54 3.88 -13.34
CA ARG A 129 4.42 3.98 -12.17
C ARG A 129 3.77 3.38 -10.91
N SER A 130 2.47 3.57 -10.74
CA SER A 130 1.72 2.98 -9.62
C SER A 130 1.75 1.45 -9.64
N ARG A 131 1.65 0.84 -10.83
CA ARG A 131 1.77 -0.62 -11.00
C ARG A 131 3.18 -1.13 -10.71
N GLU A 132 4.21 -0.38 -11.12
CA GLU A 132 5.60 -0.71 -10.84
C GLU A 132 5.90 -0.69 -9.34
N ILE A 133 5.44 0.36 -8.62
CA ILE A 133 5.59 0.47 -7.17
C ILE A 133 4.93 -0.72 -6.46
N TRP A 134 3.74 -1.13 -6.91
CA TRP A 134 3.07 -2.31 -6.38
C TRP A 134 3.90 -3.58 -6.62
N ALA A 135 4.34 -3.81 -7.87
CA ALA A 135 5.14 -4.99 -8.21
C ALA A 135 6.47 -5.06 -7.43
N GLU A 136 7.14 -3.93 -7.24
CA GLU A 136 8.33 -3.81 -6.40
C GLU A 136 8.01 -4.16 -4.94
N GLY A 137 6.89 -3.63 -4.41
CA GLY A 137 6.41 -3.99 -3.08
C GLY A 137 6.19 -5.50 -2.90
N GLN A 138 5.61 -6.16 -3.90
CA GLN A 138 5.42 -7.60 -3.88
C GLN A 138 6.77 -8.34 -3.89
N ALA A 139 7.74 -7.89 -4.69
CA ALA A 139 9.09 -8.47 -4.70
C ALA A 139 9.82 -8.32 -3.36
N LEU A 140 9.50 -7.27 -2.59
CA LEU A 140 10.02 -7.03 -1.24
C LEU A 140 9.26 -7.79 -0.14
N GLY A 141 8.23 -8.58 -0.49
CA GLY A 141 7.42 -9.32 0.48
C GLY A 141 6.46 -8.44 1.29
N ARG A 142 6.05 -7.29 0.75
CA ARG A 142 4.97 -6.49 1.36
C ARG A 142 3.66 -7.27 1.34
N ASP A 143 2.84 -7.03 2.36
CA ASP A 143 1.53 -7.69 2.48
C ASP A 143 0.56 -7.12 1.42
N PRO A 144 0.05 -7.95 0.48
CA PRO A 144 -0.89 -7.50 -0.55
C PRO A 144 -2.27 -7.13 0.02
N ASN A 145 -2.57 -7.50 1.27
CA ASN A 145 -3.81 -7.16 1.96
C ASN A 145 -3.67 -5.85 2.77
N ARG A 146 -2.70 -5.01 2.41
CA ARG A 146 -2.51 -3.67 2.97
C ARG A 146 -2.56 -2.66 1.84
N PHE A 147 -3.17 -1.52 2.11
CA PHE A 147 -3.20 -0.39 1.18
C PHE A 147 -2.57 0.84 1.83
N SER A 148 -2.14 1.78 1.00
CA SER A 148 -1.70 3.10 1.44
C SER A 148 -2.70 4.14 0.96
N LYS A 149 -2.94 5.13 1.80
CA LYS A 149 -3.79 6.28 1.48
C LYS A 149 -2.90 7.48 1.20
N VAL A 150 -3.19 8.18 0.11
CA VAL A 150 -2.46 9.39 -0.31
C VAL A 150 -3.50 10.47 -0.58
N GLY A 151 -3.31 11.65 0.00
CA GLY A 151 -4.25 12.76 -0.10
C GLY A 151 -3.69 14.05 0.46
N ASP A 152 -4.51 15.10 0.48
CA ASP A 152 -4.18 16.36 1.13
C ASP A 152 -4.28 16.27 2.67
N SER A 153 -4.09 17.40 3.35
CA SER A 153 -4.10 17.48 4.81
C SER A 153 -5.41 17.09 5.50
N ILE A 154 -6.51 16.92 4.76
CA ILE A 154 -7.84 16.58 5.31
C ILE A 154 -8.10 15.07 5.26
N VAL A 155 -7.22 14.30 4.62
CA VAL A 155 -7.38 12.85 4.41
C VAL A 155 -6.88 12.06 5.63
N ASP A 156 -7.45 12.33 6.81
CA ASP A 156 -7.16 11.60 8.05
C ASP A 156 -7.73 10.18 8.01
N THR A 157 -6.99 9.16 8.45
CA THR A 157 -7.49 7.78 8.51
C THR A 157 -8.59 7.63 9.56
N HIS A 158 -8.51 8.38 10.66
CA HIS A 158 -9.47 8.29 11.75
C HIS A 158 -10.91 8.55 11.27
N GLU A 159 -11.12 9.68 10.62
CA GLU A 159 -12.44 10.17 10.21
C GLU A 159 -13.12 9.34 9.10
N PHE A 160 -12.37 8.49 8.39
CA PHE A 160 -12.90 7.78 7.22
C PHE A 160 -12.90 6.25 7.35
N PHE A 161 -11.94 5.68 8.09
CA PHE A 161 -11.70 4.23 8.01
C PHE A 161 -11.76 3.50 9.35
N THR A 162 -11.41 4.15 10.46
CA THR A 162 -11.26 3.44 11.75
C THR A 162 -12.53 2.70 12.18
N TRP A 163 -13.72 3.24 11.87
CA TRP A 163 -15.00 2.63 12.24
C TRP A 163 -15.22 1.25 11.63
N PHE A 164 -14.57 0.95 10.49
CA PHE A 164 -14.66 -0.37 9.86
C PHE A 164 -13.99 -1.48 10.70
N ASP A 165 -12.95 -1.14 11.48
CA ASP A 165 -12.30 -2.06 12.42
C ASP A 165 -13.02 -2.17 13.78
N GLU A 166 -13.96 -1.27 14.05
CA GLU A 166 -14.77 -1.23 15.28
C GLU A 166 -16.15 -1.86 15.10
N ALA A 167 -16.49 -2.29 13.87
CA ALA A 167 -17.82 -2.78 13.50
C ALA A 167 -18.94 -1.77 13.82
N ASN A 168 -18.61 -0.47 13.83
CA ASN A 168 -19.53 0.61 14.16
C ASN A 168 -19.97 1.36 12.89
N TYR A 169 -20.65 0.64 12.00
CA TYR A 169 -21.17 1.19 10.75
C TYR A 169 -22.41 0.43 10.28
N ASP A 170 -23.21 1.10 9.44
CA ASP A 170 -24.28 0.48 8.67
C ASP A 170 -24.00 0.77 7.19
N LEU A 171 -23.91 -0.28 6.37
CA LEU A 171 -23.63 -0.16 4.94
C LEU A 171 -24.87 0.18 4.12
N GLY A 172 -26.08 -0.01 4.65
CA GLY A 172 -27.33 0.19 3.90
C GLY A 172 -27.31 -0.53 2.55
N ASP A 173 -27.57 0.23 1.47
CA ASP A 173 -27.56 -0.28 0.08
C ASP A 173 -26.19 -0.79 -0.39
N TYR A 174 -25.11 -0.51 0.35
CA TYR A 174 -23.74 -0.92 0.05
C TYR A 174 -23.31 -2.20 0.79
N ALA A 175 -24.25 -3.00 1.30
CA ALA A 175 -23.95 -4.25 2.02
C ALA A 175 -23.02 -5.22 1.24
N TYR A 176 -22.99 -5.12 -0.10
CA TYR A 176 -22.06 -5.89 -0.95
C TYR A 176 -20.57 -5.56 -0.69
N LEU A 177 -20.25 -4.44 -0.04
CA LEU A 177 -18.88 -4.05 0.33
C LEU A 177 -18.38 -4.75 1.60
N GLN A 178 -19.23 -5.47 2.32
CA GLN A 178 -18.86 -6.15 3.57
C GLN A 178 -17.61 -7.04 3.38
N GLY A 179 -17.56 -7.84 2.31
CA GLY A 179 -16.41 -8.70 2.03
C GLY A 179 -15.11 -7.94 1.74
N VAL A 180 -15.19 -6.70 1.24
CA VAL A 180 -14.01 -5.83 1.04
C VAL A 180 -13.50 -5.31 2.37
N ILE A 181 -14.41 -4.90 3.27
CA ILE A 181 -14.04 -4.45 4.62
C ILE A 181 -13.36 -5.59 5.38
N GLU A 182 -13.93 -6.79 5.32
CA GLU A 182 -13.35 -7.99 5.94
C GLU A 182 -11.98 -8.36 5.36
N HIS A 183 -11.78 -8.19 4.05
CA HIS A 183 -10.50 -8.46 3.40
C HIS A 183 -9.37 -7.57 3.93
N PHE A 184 -9.68 -6.34 4.33
CA PHE A 184 -8.70 -5.36 4.82
C PHE A 184 -8.76 -5.16 6.35
N ALA A 185 -9.44 -6.04 7.08
CA ALA A 185 -9.58 -5.95 8.53
C ALA A 185 -8.22 -5.80 9.24
N GLY A 186 -8.14 -4.87 10.19
CA GLY A 186 -6.92 -4.49 10.91
C GLY A 186 -6.02 -3.50 10.16
N SER A 187 -6.41 -3.04 8.97
CA SER A 187 -5.68 -2.01 8.21
C SER A 187 -6.06 -0.58 8.57
N TYR A 188 -7.10 -0.39 9.39
CA TYR A 188 -7.67 0.92 9.65
C TYR A 188 -7.27 1.51 11.01
N ARG A 189 -6.65 0.70 11.89
CA ARG A 189 -6.11 1.18 13.17
C ARG A 189 -4.86 2.04 12.98
N PRO A 190 -4.72 3.13 13.76
CA PRO A 190 -3.49 3.93 13.79
C PRO A 190 -2.30 3.16 14.37
#